data_AF-A0A656G9P7-F1
#
_entry.id   AF-A0A656G9P7-F1
#
_cell.length_a   1.000
_cell.length_b   1.000
_cell.length_c   1.000
_cell.angle_alpha   90.00
_cell.angle_beta   90.00
_cell.angle_gamma   90.00
#
_symmetry.space_group_name_H-M   'P 1'
#
loop_
_entity.id
_entity.type
_entity.pdbx_description
1 polymer ?
#
loop_
_entity_poly.entity_id
_entity_poly.type
_entity_poly.pdbx_seq_one_letter_code
_entity_poly.pdbx_strand_id
1 'polypeptide(L)'
;MDLTIQHFIALAPLLITSLTVVVVMLAIAWRRNHSQTFLLSVAGLNLALLSIYPALKVAPLVVTPLLHIDNFACLYMAIILASTLACVTMAHAYLGDGKAGYPGNREELYLLI
;
A
#
# COMPACT_ATOMS: atom_id res chain seq x y z
N MET A 1 9.67 9.83 -24.92
CA MET A 1 10.16 9.41 -23.59
C MET A 1 9.41 8.13 -23.34
N ASP A 2 10.10 7.01 -23.55
CA ASP A 2 9.43 5.73 -23.77
C ASP A 2 9.61 4.89 -22.52
N LEU A 3 8.49 4.52 -21.88
CA LEU A 3 8.49 3.73 -20.66
C LEU A 3 8.87 2.29 -20.99
N THR A 4 10.05 1.88 -20.53
CA THR A 4 10.51 0.49 -20.69
C THR A 4 10.03 -0.39 -19.53
N ILE A 5 10.18 -1.71 -19.67
CA ILE A 5 9.85 -2.68 -18.61
C ILE A 5 10.59 -2.36 -17.30
N GLN A 6 11.81 -1.83 -17.38
CA GLN A 6 12.58 -1.40 -16.21
C GLN A 6 11.89 -0.27 -15.43
N HIS A 7 11.21 0.65 -16.12
CA HIS A 7 10.44 1.72 -15.48
C HIS A 7 9.27 1.16 -14.69
N PHE A 8 8.57 0.16 -15.24
CA PHE A 8 7.47 -0.52 -14.53
C PHE A 8 7.95 -1.33 -13.32
N ILE A 9 9.13 -1.96 -13.41
CA ILE A 9 9.72 -2.66 -12.27
C ILE A 9 10.11 -1.68 -11.16
N ALA A 10 10.71 -0.54 -11.52
CA ALA A 10 11.06 0.49 -10.54
C ALA A 10 9.81 1.11 -9.89
N LEU A 11 8.73 1.31 -10.65
CA LEU A 11 7.45 1.84 -10.18
C LEU A 11 6.57 0.80 -9.45
N ALA A 12 6.95 -0.48 -9.42
CA ALA A 12 6.11 -1.56 -8.89
C ALA A 12 5.56 -1.28 -7.48
N PRO A 13 6.35 -0.75 -6.50
CA PRO A 13 5.83 -0.45 -5.17
C PRO A 13 4.66 0.55 -5.19
N LEU A 14 4.74 1.60 -6.02
CA LEU A 14 3.67 2.59 -6.18
C LEU A 14 2.46 2.02 -6.96
N LEU A 15 2.71 1.20 -7.97
CA LEU A 15 1.63 0.60 -8.76
C LEU A 15 0.82 -0.39 -7.92
N ILE A 16 1.49 -1.16 -7.06
CA ILE A 16 0.83 -2.12 -6.18
C ILE A 16 0.04 -1.40 -5.08
N THR A 17 0.57 -0.35 -4.48
CA THR A 17 -0.16 0.43 -3.45
C THR A 17 -1.39 1.09 -4.05
N SER A 18 -1.26 1.77 -5.20
CA SER A 18 -2.40 2.39 -5.88
C SER A 18 -3.46 1.37 -6.31
N LEU A 19 -3.05 0.21 -6.83
CA LEU A 19 -3.98 -0.87 -7.14
C LEU A 19 -4.70 -1.37 -5.88
N THR A 20 -3.97 -1.53 -4.78
CA THR A 20 -4.56 -1.96 -3.49
C THR A 20 -5.64 -1.00 -3.04
N VAL A 21 -5.42 0.32 -3.13
CA VAL A 21 -6.44 1.34 -2.78
C VAL A 21 -7.70 1.15 -3.61
N VAL A 22 -7.57 1.00 -4.94
CA VAL A 22 -8.73 0.80 -5.83
C VAL A 22 -9.48 -0.49 -5.48
N VAL A 23 -8.76 -1.59 -5.25
CA VAL A 23 -9.35 -2.88 -4.90
C VAL A 23 -10.09 -2.81 -3.56
N VAL A 24 -9.49 -2.19 -2.54
CA VAL A 24 -10.13 -2.00 -1.22
C VAL A 24 -11.37 -1.12 -1.35
N MET A 25 -11.32 -0.05 -2.15
CA MET A 25 -12.47 0.83 -2.38
C MET A 25 -13.64 0.09 -3.02
N LEU A 26 -13.36 -0.71 -4.07
CA LEU A 26 -14.38 -1.54 -4.71
C LEU A 26 -14.90 -2.64 -3.77
N ALA A 27 -14.04 -3.24 -2.96
CA ALA A 27 -14.45 -4.23 -1.96
C ALA A 27 -15.42 -3.63 -0.93
N ILE A 28 -15.14 -2.41 -0.44
CA ILE A 28 -16.03 -1.67 0.47
C ILE A 28 -17.38 -1.37 -0.20
N ALA A 29 -17.36 -0.92 -1.46
CA ALA A 29 -18.56 -0.62 -2.23
C ALA A 29 -19.43 -1.86 -2.47
N TRP A 30 -18.81 -3.02 -2.68
CA TRP A 30 -19.50 -4.29 -2.87
C TRP A 30 -20.07 -4.85 -1.56
N ARG A 31 -19.25 -4.92 -0.52
CA ARG A 31 -19.64 -5.47 0.79
C ARG A 31 -18.84 -4.82 1.91
N ARG A 32 -19.55 -4.11 2.78
CA ARG A 32 -18.96 -3.52 3.99
C ARG A 32 -18.64 -4.61 5.01
N ASN A 33 -17.37 -4.99 5.07
CA ASN A 33 -16.86 -5.95 6.04
C ASN A 33 -15.45 -5.58 6.48
N HIS A 34 -15.34 -5.16 7.74
CA HIS A 34 -14.11 -4.69 8.38
C HIS A 34 -12.94 -5.68 8.28
N SER A 35 -13.16 -6.96 8.56
CA SER A 35 -12.08 -7.96 8.53
C SER A 35 -11.59 -8.22 7.10
N GLN A 36 -12.48 -8.17 6.11
CA GLN A 36 -12.11 -8.35 4.70
C GLN A 36 -11.27 -7.17 4.20
N THR A 37 -11.66 -5.94 4.53
CA THR A 37 -10.91 -4.74 4.14
C THR A 37 -9.54 -4.68 4.79
N PHE A 38 -9.45 -5.06 6.08
CA PHE A 38 -8.19 -5.17 6.79
C PHE A 38 -7.24 -6.16 6.12
N LEU A 39 -7.71 -7.38 5.84
CA LEU A 39 -6.89 -8.42 5.21
C LEU A 39 -6.41 -8.01 3.82
N LEU A 40 -7.27 -7.36 3.03
CA LEU A 40 -6.90 -6.86 1.69
C LEU A 40 -5.82 -5.76 1.78
N SER A 41 -5.98 -4.79 2.68
CA SER A 41 -4.99 -3.73 2.87
C SER A 41 -3.65 -4.28 3.35
N VAL A 42 -3.64 -5.19 4.32
CA VAL A 42 -2.41 -5.83 4.81
C VAL A 42 -1.74 -6.66 3.71
N ALA A 43 -2.50 -7.43 2.94
CA ALA A 43 -1.96 -8.22 1.83
C ALA A 43 -1.31 -7.32 0.76
N GLY A 44 -1.99 -6.25 0.37
CA GLY A 44 -1.48 -5.30 -0.62
C GLY A 44 -0.22 -4.56 -0.14
N LEU A 45 -0.18 -4.12 1.12
CA LEU A 45 0.99 -3.47 1.71
C LEU A 45 2.20 -4.42 1.78
N ASN A 46 1.99 -5.70 2.13
CA ASN A 46 3.06 -6.69 2.12
C ASN A 46 3.57 -6.95 0.69
N LEU A 47 2.68 -7.04 -0.30
CA LEU A 47 3.05 -7.22 -1.70
C LEU A 47 3.87 -6.01 -2.19
N ALA A 48 3.45 -4.79 -1.84
CA ALA A 48 4.18 -3.57 -2.15
C ALA A 48 5.58 -3.57 -1.50
N LEU A 49 5.68 -3.97 -0.23
CA LEU A 49 6.96 -4.06 0.47
C LEU A 49 7.90 -5.08 -0.20
N LEU A 50 7.39 -6.24 -0.58
CA LEU A 50 8.15 -7.27 -1.31
C LEU A 50 8.60 -6.78 -2.70
N SER A 51 7.80 -5.93 -3.35
CA SER A 51 8.13 -5.36 -4.65
C SER A 51 9.29 -4.35 -4.64
N ILE A 52 9.75 -3.91 -3.47
CA ILE A 52 10.96 -3.09 -3.35
C ILE A 52 12.21 -3.90 -3.74
N TYR A 53 12.23 -5.21 -3.47
CA TYR A 53 13.38 -6.05 -3.82
C TYR A 53 13.72 -6.05 -5.33
N PRO A 54 12.76 -6.27 -6.26
CA PRO A 54 13.05 -6.11 -7.68
C PRO A 54 13.31 -4.64 -8.08
N ALA A 55 12.69 -3.65 -7.43
CA ALA A 55 12.97 -2.23 -7.71
C ALA A 55 14.43 -1.86 -7.41
N LEU A 56 15.01 -2.39 -6.32
CA LEU A 56 16.42 -2.21 -5.96
C LEU A 56 17.38 -2.76 -7.03
N LYS A 57 17.01 -3.79 -7.79
CA LYS A 57 17.86 -4.37 -8.84
C LYS A 57 17.97 -3.48 -10.08
N VAL A 58 17.04 -2.54 -10.25
CA VAL A 58 16.95 -1.66 -11.42
C VAL A 58 17.36 -0.23 -11.08
N ALA A 59 17.44 0.10 -9.78
CA ALA A 59 17.93 1.39 -9.30
C ALA A 59 19.45 1.56 -9.51
N PRO A 60 19.94 2.80 -9.74
CA PRO A 60 19.19 4.05 -9.86
C PRO A 60 18.60 4.27 -11.25
N LEU A 61 17.34 4.72 -11.32
CA LEU A 61 16.64 5.00 -12.58
C LEU A 61 15.83 6.29 -12.47
N VAL A 62 16.06 7.21 -13.41
CA VAL A 62 15.19 8.38 -13.64
C VAL A 62 13.97 7.89 -14.43
N VAL A 63 12.83 7.74 -13.75
CA VAL A 63 11.60 7.26 -14.39
C VAL A 63 10.93 8.35 -15.21
N THR A 64 10.88 9.56 -14.64
CA THR A 64 10.43 10.79 -15.30
C THR A 64 11.29 11.96 -14.79
N PRO A 65 11.26 13.13 -15.43
CA PRO A 65 11.97 14.31 -14.92
C PRO A 65 11.60 14.73 -13.50
N LEU A 66 10.44 14.29 -12.99
CA LEU A 66 9.94 14.57 -11.65
C LEU A 66 10.18 13.43 -10.65
N LEU A 67 10.56 12.23 -11.12
CA LEU A 67 10.64 11.04 -10.28
C LEU A 67 11.93 10.25 -10.54
N HIS A 68 12.79 10.25 -9.53
CA HIS A 68 14.02 9.47 -9.49
C HIS A 68 13.89 8.35 -8.47
N ILE A 69 14.18 7.11 -8.88
CA ILE A 69 14.17 5.96 -7.99
C ILE A 69 15.61 5.50 -7.79
N ASP A 70 16.12 5.72 -6.59
CA ASP A 70 17.44 5.28 -6.14
C ASP A 70 17.33 4.49 -4.83
N ASN A 71 18.47 4.07 -4.29
CA ASN A 71 18.51 3.30 -3.04
C ASN A 71 17.93 4.09 -1.86
N PHE A 72 18.04 5.42 -1.88
CA PHE A 72 17.48 6.28 -0.84
C PHE A 72 15.95 6.27 -0.92
N ALA A 73 15.38 6.48 -2.11
CA ALA A 73 13.94 6.37 -2.34
C ALA A 73 13.42 4.98 -1.93
N CYS A 74 14.11 3.90 -2.30
CA CYS A 74 13.74 2.54 -1.91
C CYS A 74 13.73 2.32 -0.40
N LEU A 75 14.73 2.84 0.33
CA LEU A 75 14.77 2.78 1.79
C LEU A 75 13.56 3.50 2.42
N TYR A 76 13.27 4.73 1.98
CA TYR A 76 12.16 5.51 2.53
C TYR A 76 10.80 4.89 2.17
N MET A 77 10.64 4.34 0.97
CA MET A 77 9.45 3.57 0.61
C MET A 77 9.25 2.36 1.54
N ALA A 78 10.33 1.63 1.87
CA ALA A 78 10.25 0.50 2.79
C ALA A 78 9.84 0.93 4.20
N ILE A 79 10.42 2.03 4.71
CA ILE A 79 10.08 2.58 6.04
C ILE A 79 8.62 3.03 6.08
N ILE A 80 8.17 3.76 5.06
CA ILE A 80 6.78 4.23 4.98
C ILE A 80 5.84 3.02 4.96
N LEU A 81 6.04 2.05 4.06
CA LEU A 81 5.17 0.87 3.96
C LEU A 81 5.14 0.04 5.26
N ALA A 82 6.29 -0.15 5.90
CA ALA A 82 6.36 -0.86 7.19
C ALA A 82 5.61 -0.09 8.29
N SER A 83 5.75 1.23 8.33
CA SER A 83 5.03 2.08 9.28
C SER A 83 3.52 2.06 9.03
N THR A 84 3.08 2.12 7.77
CA THR A 84 1.68 2.02 7.37
C THR A 84 1.09 0.67 7.78
N LEU A 85 1.84 -0.43 7.59
CA LEU A 85 1.41 -1.76 8.03
C LEU A 85 1.21 -1.82 9.56
N ALA A 86 2.14 -1.24 10.33
CA ALA A 86 2.00 -1.11 11.77
C ALA A 86 0.77 -0.27 12.14
N CYS A 87 0.54 0.86 11.47
CA CYS A 87 -0.65 1.69 11.68
C CYS A 87 -1.95 0.93 11.36
N VAL A 88 -2.00 0.18 10.26
CA VAL A 88 -3.17 -0.60 9.84
C VAL A 88 -3.50 -1.72 10.85
N THR A 89 -2.48 -2.42 11.36
CA THR A 89 -2.66 -3.46 12.39
C THR A 89 -3.12 -2.90 13.72
N MET A 90 -2.54 -1.78 14.17
CA MET A 90 -2.99 -1.06 15.36
C MET A 90 -4.41 -0.49 15.18
N ALA A 91 -4.72 0.09 14.02
CA ALA A 91 -6.03 0.64 13.71
C ALA A 91 -7.11 -0.44 13.72
N HIS A 92 -6.82 -1.63 13.22
CA HIS A 92 -7.76 -2.76 13.31
C HIS A 92 -8.05 -3.15 14.77
N ALA A 93 -7.01 -3.26 15.60
CA ALA A 93 -7.16 -3.54 17.02
C ALA A 93 -7.92 -2.41 17.77
N TYR A 94 -7.67 -1.16 17.38
CA TYR A 94 -8.31 0.02 17.97
C TYR A 94 -9.79 0.15 17.60
N LEU A 95 -10.14 -0.06 16.33
CA LEU A 95 -11.54 0.02 15.87
C LEU A 95 -12.38 -1.13 16.41
N GLY A 96 -11.76 -2.30 16.64
CA GLY A 96 -12.33 -3.46 17.33
C GLY A 96 -13.56 -4.07 16.64
N ASP A 97 -13.94 -5.29 17.03
CA ASP A 97 -15.16 -5.94 16.53
C ASP A 97 -16.24 -6.02 17.65
N GLY A 98 -17.47 -5.59 17.35
CA GLY A 98 -18.63 -5.73 18.24
C GLY A 98 -19.03 -4.47 19.05
N LYS A 99 -19.67 -4.69 20.21
CA LYS A 99 -20.38 -3.67 21.03
C LYS A 99 -19.48 -2.61 21.70
N ALA A 100 -18.18 -2.88 21.82
CA ALA A 100 -17.18 -1.94 22.36
C ALA A 100 -16.31 -1.28 21.27
N GLY A 101 -16.51 -1.66 20.00
CA GLY A 101 -15.78 -1.09 18.86
C GLY A 101 -16.43 0.20 18.36
N TYR A 102 -15.73 0.91 17.46
CA TYR A 102 -16.19 2.17 16.90
C TYR A 102 -17.57 2.02 16.22
N PRO A 103 -18.58 2.84 16.56
CA PRO A 103 -19.97 2.64 16.11
C PRO A 103 -20.23 3.08 14.65
N GLY A 104 -19.30 3.81 14.02
CA GLY A 104 -19.43 4.28 12.64
C GLY A 104 -18.76 3.38 11.60
N ASN A 105 -18.66 3.89 10.36
CA ASN A 105 -17.90 3.24 9.28
C ASN A 105 -16.42 3.12 9.65
N ARG A 106 -15.88 1.91 9.54
CA ARG A 106 -14.50 1.58 9.97
C ARG A 106 -13.56 1.40 8.79
N GLU A 107 -14.12 1.05 7.64
CA GLU A 107 -13.41 0.56 6.48
C GLU A 107 -12.72 1.69 5.70
N GLU A 108 -13.32 2.88 5.72
CA GLU A 108 -12.83 4.07 5.01
C GLU A 108 -11.47 4.53 5.55
N LEU A 109 -11.16 4.25 6.82
CA LEU A 109 -9.86 4.54 7.40
C LEU A 109 -8.73 3.82 6.64
N TYR A 110 -8.94 2.57 6.21
CA TYR A 110 -7.94 1.80 5.46
C TYR A 110 -7.70 2.31 4.04
N LEU A 111 -8.56 3.20 3.52
CA LEU A 111 -8.32 3.90 2.25
C LEU A 111 -7.46 5.15 2.41
N LEU A 112 -7.46 5.74 3.61
CA LEU A 112 -6.80 7.01 3.88
C LEU A 112 -5.40 6.86 4.48
N ILE A 113 -5.11 5.69 5.06
CA ILE A 113 -3.81 5.33 5.65
C ILE A 113 -2.87 4.81 4.56
#